data_AF-A0A962VUS2-F1
#
_entry.id   AF-A0A962VUS2-F1
#
_cell.length_a   1.000
_cell.length_b   1.000
_cell.length_c   1.000
_cell.angle_alpha   90.00
_cell.angle_beta   90.00
_cell.angle_gamma   90.00
#
_symmetry.space_group_name_H-M   'P 1'
#
loop_
_entity.id
_entity.type
_entity.pdbx_description
1 polymer ?
#
loop_
_entity_poly.entity_id
_entity_poly.type
_entity_poly.pdbx_seq_one_letter_code
_entity_poly.pdbx_strand_id
1 'polypeptide(L)' 'SLPDAVDAEKVAAKCKDGVLEVIVPKRESAQPRRIAIES' A
#
# COMPACT_ATOMS: atom_id res chain seq x y z
N SER A 1 12.85 -9.24 0.74
CA SER A 1 12.53 -7.92 0.16
C SER A 1 11.02 -7.77 0.14
N LEU A 2 10.48 -6.59 0.48
CA LEU A 2 9.04 -6.33 0.45
C LEU A 2 8.53 -6.21 -1.00
N PRO A 3 7.30 -6.65 -1.32
CA PRO A 3 6.74 -6.54 -2.66
C PRO A 3 6.49 -5.09 -3.09
N ASP A 4 6.70 -4.81 -4.39
CA ASP A 4 6.47 -3.51 -5.03
C ASP A 4 5.01 -3.03 -5.03
N ALA A 5 4.07 -3.69 -4.36
CA ALA A 5 2.67 -3.25 -4.24
C ALA A 5 2.33 -2.66 -2.86
N VAL A 6 3.33 -2.55 -1.99
CA VAL A 6 3.18 -2.10 -0.61
C VAL A 6 3.41 -0.59 -0.52
N ASP A 7 2.54 0.08 0.24
CA ASP A 7 2.75 1.45 0.70
C ASP A 7 3.57 1.41 1.99
N ALA A 8 4.89 1.57 1.86
CA ALA A 8 5.84 1.42 2.97
C ALA A 8 5.65 2.49 4.07
N GLU A 9 5.12 3.66 3.72
CA GLU A 9 4.90 4.77 4.66
C GLU A 9 3.69 4.51 5.58
N LYS A 10 2.75 3.67 5.15
CA LYS A 10 1.56 3.31 5.93
C LYS A 10 1.70 1.97 6.67
N VAL A 11 2.88 1.37 6.68
CA VAL A 11 3.12 0.12 7.43
C VAL A 11 3.03 0.41 8.93
N ALA A 12 2.24 -0.39 9.64
CA ALA A 12 2.09 -0.29 11.09
C ALA A 12 2.42 -1.63 11.75
N ALA A 13 3.05 -1.61 12.92
CA ALA A 13 3.35 -2.81 13.68
C ALA A 13 2.88 -2.67 15.13
N LYS A 14 2.37 -3.75 15.71
CA LYS A 14 1.95 -3.83 17.11
C LYS A 14 2.49 -5.12 17.71
N CYS A 15 3.00 -5.05 18.94
CA CYS A 15 3.43 -6.22 19.68
C CYS A 15 2.52 -6.39 20.89
N LYS A 16 1.91 -7.56 21.03
CA LYS A 16 1.03 -7.90 22.15
C LYS A 16 1.22 -9.36 22.53
N ASP A 17 1.35 -9.63 23.83
CA ASP A 17 1.48 -10.99 24.39
C ASP A 17 2.62 -11.83 23.75
N GLY A 18 3.72 -11.16 23.37
CA GLY A 18 4.87 -11.79 22.71
C GLY A 18 4.70 -12.03 21.21
N VAL A 19 3.59 -11.60 20.61
CA VAL A 19 3.32 -11.73 19.18
C VAL A 19 3.44 -10.36 18.50
N LEU A 20 4.21 -10.31 17.41
CA LEU A 20 4.33 -9.14 16.54
C LEU A 20 3.33 -9.24 15.38
N GLU A 21 2.37 -8.34 15.36
CA GLU A 21 1.45 -8.14 14.25
C GLU A 21 1.95 -6.98 13.37
N VAL A 22 1.98 -7.19 12.05
CA VAL A 22 2.38 -6.18 11.07
C VAL A 22 1.27 -5.99 10.04
N ILE A 23 0.81 -4.75 9.91
CA ILE A 23 -0.18 -4.32 8.93
C ILE A 23 0.56 -3.72 7.73
N VAL A 24 0.39 -4.35 6.58
CA VAL A 24 1.02 -3.96 5.32
C VAL A 24 -0.08 -3.57 4.33
N PRO A 25 -0.44 -2.27 4.23
CA PRO A 25 -1.49 -1.83 3.33
C PRO A 25 -1.04 -1.97 1.87
N LYS A 26 -1.97 -2.42 1.03
CA LYS A 26 -1.80 -2.40 -0.43
C LYS A 26 -1.91 -0.96 -0.92
N ARG A 27 -1.12 -0.59 -1.92
CA ARG A 27 -1.28 0.71 -2.58
C ARG A 27 -2.68 0.86 -3.16
N GLU A 28 -3.21 2.07 -3.05
CA GLU A 28 -4.45 2.46 -3.71
C GLU A 28 -4.28 2.27 -5.23
N SER A 29 -5.28 1.67 -5.89
CA SER A 29 -5.22 1.51 -7.34
C SER A 29 -5.28 2.88 -8.00
N ALA A 30 -4.44 3.09 -9.02
CA ALA A 30 -4.49 4.32 -9.81
C ALA A 30 -5.92 4.54 -10.33
N GLN A 31 -6.48 5.71 -10.03
CA GLN A 31 -7.78 6.10 -10.56
C GLN A 31 -7.71 6.12 -12.09
N PRO A 32 -8.73 5.61 -12.80
CA PRO A 32 -8.75 5.67 -14.25
C PRO A 32 -8.71 7.14 -14.70
N ARG A 33 -7.63 7.51 -15.37
CA ARG A 33 -7.40 8.86 -15.87
C ARG A 33 -8.06 9.04 -17.24
N ARG A 34 -8.82 10.12 -17.40
CA ARG A 34 -9.47 10.48 -18.67
C ARG A 34 -8.40 10.85 -19.69
N ILE A 35 -8.37 10.15 -20.82
CA ILE A 35 -7.45 10.45 -21.92
C ILE A 35 -8.13 11.52 -22.80
N ALA A 36 -7.50 12.69 -22.93
CA ALA A 36 -7.95 13.71 -23.88
C ALA A 36 -7.45 13.32 -25.29
N ILE A 37 -8.34 13.36 -26.28
CA ILE A 37 -7.98 13.18 -27.69
C ILE A 37 -7.77 14.58 -28.24
N GLU A 38 -6.54 14.90 -28.64
CA GLU A 38 -6.25 16.10 -29.43
C GLU A 38 -6.45 15.78 -30.92
N SER A 39 -7.18 16.66 -31.60
CA SER A 39 -7.54 16.58 -33.02
C SER A 39 -6.53 17.28 -33.92
#